data_AF-A0A352RFX6-F1
#
_entry.id   AF-A0A352RFX6-F1
#
_cell.length_a   1.000
_cell.length_b   1.000
_cell.length_c   1.000
_cell.angle_alpha   90.00
_cell.angle_beta   90.00
_cell.angle_gamma   90.00
#
_symmetry.space_group_name_H-M   'P 1'
#
loop_
_entity.id
_entity.type
_entity.pdbx_description
1 polymer ?
#
loop_
_entity_poly.entity_id
_entity_poly.type
_entity_poly.pdbx_seq_one_letter_code
_entity_poly.pdbx_strand_id
1 'polypeptide(L)'
;FARSRGWSTTEAALSWVLDQEEHLIPIPGTRSAAHLKEWAGAAEIKLTDEDRTEIERILPVGFAHGDRYSDEQIVGIERYC
;
A
#
# COMPACT_ATOMS: atom_id res chain seq x y z
N PHE A 1 -10.27 -2.69 -9.07
CA PHE A 1 -9.84 -3.79 -8.19
C PHE A 1 -10.49 -3.70 -6.81
N ALA A 2 -10.02 -2.88 -5.86
CA ALA A 2 -10.50 -2.88 -4.46
C ALA A 2 -12.03 -2.78 -4.32
N ARG A 3 -12.66 -1.82 -5.00
CA ARG A 3 -14.12 -1.66 -5.00
C ARG A 3 -14.89 -2.91 -5.43
N SER A 4 -14.37 -3.72 -6.36
CA SER A 4 -15.05 -4.96 -6.79
C SER A 4 -14.96 -6.08 -5.75
N ARG A 5 -14.06 -5.95 -4.76
CA ARG A 5 -13.91 -6.86 -3.62
C ARG A 5 -14.56 -6.32 -2.34
N GLY A 6 -15.17 -5.13 -2.40
CA GLY A 6 -15.78 -4.50 -1.23
C GLY A 6 -14.77 -3.88 -0.26
N TRP A 7 -13.50 -3.76 -0.64
CA TRP A 7 -12.45 -3.17 0.20
C TRP A 7 -12.30 -1.69 -0.08
N SER A 8 -11.94 -0.92 0.95
CA SER A 8 -11.38 0.41 0.74
C SER A 8 -10.04 0.28 -0.01
N THR A 9 -9.68 1.32 -0.79
CA THR A 9 -8.36 1.36 -1.44
C THR A 9 -7.23 1.28 -0.42
N THR A 10 -7.42 1.91 0.75
CA THR A 10 -6.40 1.94 1.79
C THR A 10 -6.29 0.60 2.51
N GLU A 11 -7.41 -0.06 2.80
CA GLU A 11 -7.42 -1.41 3.35
C GLU A 11 -6.71 -2.39 2.43
N ALA A 12 -7.01 -2.34 1.12
CA ALA A 12 -6.38 -3.20 0.12
C ALA A 12 -4.86 -2.96 0.00
N ALA A 13 -4.42 -1.70 0.12
CA ALA A 13 -2.99 -1.38 0.10
C ALA A 13 -2.28 -1.88 1.36
N LEU A 14 -2.87 -1.69 2.55
CA LEU A 14 -2.29 -2.14 3.81
C LEU A 14 -2.30 -3.65 3.95
N SER A 15 -3.36 -4.33 3.49
CA SER A 15 -3.42 -5.78 3.48
C SER A 15 -2.34 -6.36 2.58
N TRP A 16 -2.10 -5.78 1.39
CA TRP A 16 -1.01 -6.20 0.51
C TRP A 16 0.37 -6.09 1.18
N VAL A 17 0.63 -5.04 1.95
CA VAL A 17 1.90 -4.89 2.70
C VAL A 17 2.04 -5.97 3.78
N LEU A 18 0.99 -6.19 4.56
CA LEU A 18 0.94 -7.22 5.61
C LEU A 18 1.09 -8.65 5.04
N ASP A 19 0.75 -8.82 3.77
CA ASP A 19 0.69 -10.09 3.07
C ASP A 19 2.01 -10.47 2.36
N GLN A 20 2.99 -9.56 2.34
CA GLN A 20 4.30 -9.80 1.75
C GLN A 20 5.14 -10.77 2.61
N GLU A 21 5.23 -10.51 3.92
CA GLU A 21 6.02 -11.31 4.86
C GLU A 21 5.49 -11.11 6.29
N GLU A 22 5.61 -12.12 7.14
CA GLU A 22 5.09 -12.10 8.52
C GLU A 22 5.68 -10.96 9.40
N HIS A 23 6.90 -10.53 9.08
CA HIS A 23 7.63 -9.52 9.85
C HIS A 23 7.42 -8.09 9.33
N LEU A 24 6.61 -7.89 8.29
CA LEU A 24 6.33 -6.58 7.73
C LEU A 24 5.14 -5.91 8.43
N ILE A 25 5.43 -4.88 9.21
CA ILE A 25 4.44 -4.12 9.97
C ILE A 25 4.33 -2.69 9.41
N PRO A 26 3.25 -2.35 8.69
CA PRO A 26 3.05 -1.00 8.17
C PRO A 26 2.74 -0.04 9.34
N ILE A 27 3.33 1.16 9.29
CA ILE A 27 3.09 2.26 10.25
C ILE A 27 2.46 3.48 9.57
N PRO A 28 1.26 3.35 8.98
CA PRO A 28 0.63 4.45 8.27
C PRO A 28 0.18 5.54 9.25
N GLY A 29 0.47 6.80 8.91
CA GLY A 29 0.08 7.95 9.72
C GLY A 29 -1.22 8.61 9.23
N THR A 30 -2.16 8.88 10.12
CA THR A 30 -3.34 9.70 9.85
C THR A 30 -3.70 10.59 11.03
N ARG A 31 -4.31 11.74 10.75
CA ARG A 31 -4.95 12.61 11.76
C ARG A 31 -6.46 12.38 11.87
N SER A 32 -7.03 11.51 11.04
CA SER A 32 -8.46 11.24 10.97
C SER A 32 -8.78 9.92 11.67
N ALA A 33 -9.64 9.98 12.69
CA ALA A 33 -10.16 8.78 13.35
C ALA A 33 -10.97 7.90 12.39
N ALA A 34 -11.66 8.50 11.42
CA ALA A 34 -12.41 7.76 10.40
C ALA A 34 -11.47 6.93 9.52
N HIS A 35 -10.34 7.52 9.08
CA HIS A 35 -9.32 6.77 8.33
C HIS A 35 -8.72 5.65 9.18
N LEU A 36 -8.37 5.91 10.44
CA LEU A 36 -7.83 4.87 11.31
C LEU A 36 -8.80 3.68 11.45
N LYS A 37 -10.11 3.97 11.61
CA LYS A 37 -11.14 2.94 11.69
C LYS A 37 -11.30 2.17 10.39
N GLU A 38 -11.24 2.85 9.25
CA GLU A 38 -11.23 2.21 7.93
C GLU A 38 -10.01 1.29 7.80
N TRP A 39 -8.81 1.75 8.14
CA TRP A 39 -7.58 1.00 7.94
C TRP A 39 -7.47 -0.26 8.80
N ALA A 40 -8.13 -0.27 9.96
CA ALA A 40 -8.13 -1.40 10.88
C ALA A 40 -8.65 -2.70 10.23
N GLY A 41 -9.53 -2.61 9.22
CA GLY A 41 -10.04 -3.79 8.50
C GLY A 41 -9.00 -4.49 7.62
N ALA A 42 -7.87 -3.85 7.32
CA ALA A 42 -6.83 -4.39 6.45
C ALA A 42 -6.26 -5.73 6.94
N ALA A 43 -6.11 -5.91 8.26
CA ALA A 43 -5.55 -7.12 8.85
C ALA A 43 -6.44 -8.38 8.68
N GLU A 44 -7.73 -8.17 8.43
CA GLU A 44 -8.71 -9.23 8.22
C GLU A 44 -8.78 -9.69 6.76
N ILE A 45 -8.23 -8.91 5.83
CA ILE A 45 -8.21 -9.26 4.41
C ILE A 45 -7.14 -10.33 4.17
N LYS A 46 -7.56 -11.47 3.62
CA LYS A 46 -6.68 -12.53 3.12
C LYS A 46 -6.69 -12.49 1.60
N LEU A 47 -5.56 -12.10 1.00
CA LEU A 47 -5.43 -12.04 -0.46
C LEU A 47 -5.26 -13.45 -1.02
N THR A 48 -6.11 -13.80 -1.98
CA THR A 48 -5.97 -15.06 -2.73
C THR A 48 -4.85 -14.95 -3.76
N ASP A 49 -4.45 -16.07 -4.35
CA ASP A 49 -3.44 -16.08 -5.42
C ASP A 49 -3.92 -15.29 -6.65
N GLU A 50 -5.22 -15.31 -6.94
CA GLU A 50 -5.83 -14.49 -8.00
C GLU A 50 -5.76 -13.00 -7.68
N ASP A 51 -5.95 -12.63 -6.41
CA ASP A 51 -5.81 -11.23 -5.98
C ASP A 51 -4.37 -10.75 -6.14
N ARG A 52 -3.40 -11.54 -5.69
CA ARG A 52 -1.96 -11.23 -5.86
C ARG A 52 -1.61 -11.06 -7.33
N THR A 53 -2.01 -12.03 -8.16
CA THR A 53 -1.75 -12.04 -9.60
C THR A 53 -2.38 -10.82 -10.28
N GLU A 54 -3.62 -10.49 -9.92
CA GLU A 54 -4.31 -9.35 -10.50
C GLU A 54 -3.67 -8.03 -10.06
N ILE A 55 -3.29 -7.88 -8.78
CA ILE A 55 -2.57 -6.69 -8.27
C ILE A 55 -1.27 -6.49 -9.05
N GLU A 56 -0.45 -7.53 -9.20
CA GLU A 56 0.81 -7.45 -9.93
C GLU A 56 0.62 -7.12 -11.42
N ARG A 57 -0.46 -7.62 -12.03
CA ARG A 57 -0.83 -7.28 -13.40
C ARG A 57 -1.22 -5.80 -13.57
N ILE A 58 -1.95 -5.22 -12.61
CA ILE A 58 -2.44 -3.83 -12.71
C ILE A 58 -1.46 -2.79 -12.16
N LEU A 59 -0.56 -3.19 -11.25
CA LEU A 59 0.46 -2.37 -10.60
C LEU A 59 1.84 -3.07 -10.69
N PRO A 60 2.37 -3.31 -11.91
CA PRO A 60 3.67 -3.97 -12.06
C PRO A 60 4.80 -3.14 -11.45
N VAL A 61 5.93 -3.79 -11.18
CA VAL A 61 7.15 -3.08 -10.75
C VAL A 61 7.49 -1.97 -11.75
N GLY A 62 7.76 -0.78 -11.23
CA GLY A 62 8.01 0.43 -12.05
C GLY A 62 6.74 1.16 -12.51
N PHE A 63 5.54 0.70 -12.15
CA PHE A 63 4.28 1.40 -12.44
C PHE A 63 4.23 2.79 -11.83
N ALA A 64 4.71 2.94 -10.58
CA ALA A 64 4.87 4.25 -9.96
C ALA A 64 6.13 4.92 -10.54
N HIS A 65 5.94 5.84 -11.47
CA HIS A 65 7.03 6.57 -12.10
C HIS A 65 7.44 7.82 -11.30
N GLY A 66 8.74 8.05 -11.20
CA GLY A 66 9.33 9.23 -10.57
C GLY A 66 9.56 9.09 -9.07
N ASP A 67 10.17 10.13 -8.49
CA ASP A 67 10.52 10.16 -7.07
C ASP A 67 9.30 10.45 -6.19
N ARG A 68 9.33 9.93 -4.96
CA ARG A 68 8.33 10.27 -3.92
C ARG A 68 8.36 11.77 -3.55
N TYR A 69 9.53 12.39 -3.63
CA TYR A 69 9.78 13.78 -3.26
C TYR A 69 10.41 14.52 -4.45
N SER A 70 10.12 15.81 -4.61
CA SER A 70 10.79 16.63 -5.62
C SER A 70 12.28 16.86 -5.29
N ASP A 71 13.06 17.32 -6.27
CA ASP A 71 14.48 17.71 -6.09
C ASP A 71 14.68 18.67 -4.91
N GLU A 72 13.75 19.61 -4.72
CA GLU A 72 13.78 20.61 -3.65
C GLU A 72 13.42 20.01 -2.28
N GLN A 73 12.59 18.96 -2.24
CA GLN A 73 12.14 18.32 -1.01
C GLN A 73 13.12 17.26 -0.48
N ILE A 74 13.92 16.67 -1.37
CA ILE A 74 14.85 15.57 -1.02
C ILE A 74 16.23 16.06 -0.57
N VAL A 75 16.43 17.38 -0.47
CA VAL A 75 17.71 17.99 -0.08
C VAL A 75 18.20 17.41 1.26
N GLY A 76 19.34 16.70 1.22
CA GLY A 76 19.96 16.08 2.39
C GLY A 76 19.69 14.59 2.58
N ILE A 77 18.84 13.97 1.75
CA ILE A 77 18.65 12.51 1.69
C ILE A 77 19.38 11.99 0.45
N GLU A 78 20.21 10.95 0.61
CA GLU A 78 20.87 10.31 -0.54
C GLU A 78 19.83 9.72 -1.51
N ARG A 79 19.95 10.07 -2.79
CA ARG A 79 19.26 9.35 -3.85
C ARG A 79 20.04 8.07 -4.13
N TYR A 80 19.40 6.92 -3.92
CA TYR A 80 19.97 5.66 -4.39
C TYR A 80 19.91 5.65 -5.92
N CYS A 81 21.09 5.51 -6.52
CA CYS A 81 21.31 5.41 -7.97
C CYS A 81 20.60 4.21 -8.58
#